data_AF-A0A7W9GDV9-F1
#
_entry.id   AF-A0A7W9GDV9-F1
#
_cell.length_a   1.000
_cell.length_b   1.000
_cell.length_c   1.000
_cell.angle_alpha   90.00
_cell.angle_beta   90.00
_cell.angle_gamma   90.00
#
_symmetry.space_group_name_H-M   'P 1'
#
loop_
_entity.id
_entity.type
_entity.pdbx_description
1 polymer ?
#
loop_
_entity_poly.entity_id
_entity_poly.type
_entity_poly.pdbx_seq_one_letter_code
_entity_poly.pdbx_strand_id
1 'polypeptide(L)' 'MLESDFSEEDGASAARQILGRSHRPTAVVCCGDQCAAGVLAVFARADVNVPGEISVVGFDDSYVASLSCADARHVPA' A
#
# COMPACT_ATOMS: atom_id res chain seq x y z
N MET A 1 -0.94 -8.15 -25.11
CA MET A 1 -1.83 -8.66 -24.04
C MET A 1 -1.07 -8.40 -22.76
N LEU A 2 -1.44 -7.39 -21.97
CA LEU A 2 -0.84 -7.23 -20.63
C LEU A 2 -1.69 -8.08 -19.69
N GLU A 3 -1.25 -9.30 -19.47
CA GLU A 3 -1.71 -10.12 -18.36
C GLU A 3 -1.06 -9.53 -17.11
N SER A 4 -1.71 -8.56 -16.47
CA SER A 4 -1.38 -8.20 -15.09
C SER A 4 -1.94 -9.33 -14.22
N ASP A 5 -1.05 -10.17 -13.72
CA ASP A 5 -1.38 -11.34 -12.91
C ASP A 5 -1.78 -10.94 -11.47
N PHE A 6 -2.10 -9.66 -11.26
CA PHE A 6 -2.25 -9.02 -9.95
C PHE A 6 -1.07 -9.32 -9.01
N SER A 7 0.12 -9.42 -9.59
CA SER A 7 1.34 -9.79 -8.88
C SER A 7 1.90 -8.63 -8.04
N GLU A 8 2.86 -8.94 -7.17
CA GLU A 8 3.64 -7.96 -6.43
C GLU A 8 4.32 -6.95 -7.36
N GLU A 9 4.83 -7.42 -8.51
CA GLU A 9 5.50 -6.55 -9.47
C GLU A 9 4.53 -5.55 -10.14
N ASP A 10 3.29 -5.98 -10.42
CA ASP A 10 2.23 -5.09 -10.93
C ASP A 10 1.91 -3.99 -9.90
N GLY A 11 1.77 -4.36 -8.63
CA GLY A 11 1.56 -3.40 -7.53
C GLY A 11 2.73 -2.42 -7.39
N ALA A 12 3.96 -2.91 -7.44
CA ALA A 12 5.16 -2.08 -7.37
C ALA A 12 5.28 -1.13 -8.59
N SER A 13 4.87 -1.58 -9.77
CA SER A 13 4.81 -0.75 -10.97
C SER A 13 3.78 0.37 -10.82
N ALA A 14 2.58 0.05 -10.34
CA ALA A 14 1.53 1.03 -10.08
C ALA A 14 1.95 2.09 -9.04
N ALA A 15 2.59 1.67 -7.94
CA ALA A 15 3.10 2.59 -6.92
C ALA A 15 4.18 3.55 -7.46
N ARG A 16 5.10 3.06 -8.29
CA ARG A 16 6.09 3.92 -8.96
C ARG A 16 5.43 4.97 -9.86
N GLN A 17 4.39 4.59 -10.60
CA GLN A 17 3.62 5.53 -11.40
C GLN A 17 2.93 6.59 -10.54
N ILE A 18 2.35 6.18 -9.39
CA ILE A 18 1.73 7.10 -8.44
C ILE A 18 2.73 8.12 -7.89
N LEU A 19 3.92 7.68 -7.49
CA LEU A 19 4.98 8.55 -6.96
C LEU A 19 5.44 9.60 -7.97
N GLY A 20 5.38 9.29 -9.27
CA GLY A 20 5.71 10.20 -10.36
C GLY A 20 4.64 11.25 -10.68
N ARG A 21 3.45 11.20 -10.06
CA ARG A 21 2.38 12.19 -10.30
C ARG A 21 2.59 13.43 -9.43
N SER A 22 2.40 14.61 -10.02
CA SER A 22 2.41 15.88 -9.29
C SER A 22 1.28 15.97 -8.25
N HIS A 23 0.15 15.31 -8.51
CA HIS A 23 -0.95 15.18 -7.57
C HIS A 23 -1.20 13.70 -7.29
N ARG A 24 -0.85 13.27 -6.08
CA ARG A 24 -0.97 11.87 -5.64
C ARG A 24 -2.40 11.58 -5.19
N PRO A 25 -2.90 10.35 -5.41
CA PRO A 25 -4.16 9.93 -4.81
C PRO A 25 -3.99 9.78 -3.29
N THR A 26 -5.06 9.98 -2.54
CA THR A 26 -5.08 9.78 -1.08
C THR A 26 -5.33 8.32 -0.69
N ALA A 27 -5.74 7.48 -1.64
CA ALA A 27 -5.94 6.05 -1.44
C ALA A 27 -5.67 5.23 -2.71
N VAL A 28 -5.21 3.99 -2.51
CA VAL A 28 -4.97 2.99 -3.54
C VAL A 28 -5.73 1.72 -3.18
N VAL A 29 -6.59 1.27 -4.10
CA VAL A 29 -7.30 -0.01 -3.98
C VAL A 29 -6.57 -1.03 -4.83
N CYS A 30 -6.11 -2.10 -4.20
CA CYS A 30 -5.37 -3.19 -4.83
C CYS A 30 -6.32 -4.38 -5.05
N CYS A 31 -6.23 -5.01 -6.23
CA CYS A 31 -7.07 -6.14 -6.59
C CYS A 31 -6.73 -7.46 -5.85
N GLY A 32 -5.69 -7.47 -5.01
CA GLY A 32 -5.26 -8.61 -4.19
C GLY A 32 -4.06 -8.28 -3.31
N ASP A 33 -3.72 -9.18 -2.39
CA ASP A 33 -2.65 -8.97 -1.39
C ASP A 33 -1.26 -8.84 -1.99
N GLN A 34 -0.97 -9.59 -3.05
CA GLN A 34 0.31 -9.51 -3.74
C GLN A 34 0.53 -8.11 -4.32
N CYS A 35 -0.46 -7.57 -5.05
CA CYS A 35 -0.45 -6.18 -5.47
C CYS A 35 -0.27 -5.20 -4.30
N ALA A 36 -1.03 -5.40 -3.21
CA ALA A 36 -0.94 -4.53 -2.03
C ALA A 36 0.48 -4.54 -1.41
N ALA A 37 1.09 -5.72 -1.30
CA ALA A 37 2.46 -5.89 -0.82
C ALA A 37 3.48 -5.14 -1.71
N GLY A 38 3.33 -5.25 -3.03
CA GLY A 38 4.19 -4.53 -3.99
C GLY A 38 4.05 -3.02 -3.90
N VAL A 39 2.82 -2.53 -3.71
CA VAL A 39 2.54 -1.10 -3.48
C VAL A 39 3.21 -0.63 -2.19
N LEU A 40 2.97 -1.34 -1.09
CA LEU A 40 3.53 -1.01 0.23
C LEU A 40 5.06 -1.04 0.22
N ALA A 41 5.69 -2.01 -0.45
CA ALA A 41 7.14 -2.12 -0.56
C ALA A 41 7.75 -0.89 -1.26
N VAL A 42 7.10 -0.38 -2.31
CA VAL A 42 7.56 0.83 -3.01
C VAL A 42 7.33 2.08 -2.19
N PHE A 43 6.17 2.22 -1.54
CA PHE A 43 5.89 3.37 -0.68
C PHE A 43 6.85 3.43 0.52
N ALA A 44 7.14 2.30 1.15
CA ALA A 44 8.12 2.22 2.24
C ALA A 44 9.53 2.65 1.78
N ARG A 45 9.97 2.24 0.58
CA ARG A 45 11.27 2.66 0.02
C ARG A 45 11.32 4.13 -0.36
N ALA A 46 10.16 4.73 -0.64
CA ALA A 46 10.02 6.13 -1.01
C ALA A 46 9.67 7.04 0.19
N ASP A 47 9.71 6.51 1.42
CA ASP A 47 9.35 7.21 2.66
C ASP A 47 7.92 7.79 2.64
N VAL A 48 7.00 7.15 1.89
CA VAL A 48 5.59 7.54 1.89
C VAL A 48 4.91 6.90 3.09
N ASN A 49 4.30 7.74 3.93
CA ASN A 49 3.59 7.27 5.11
C ASN A 49 2.25 6.63 4.72
N VAL A 50 2.08 5.35 5.07
CA VAL A 50 0.82 4.62 4.96
C VAL A 50 0.35 4.24 6.36
N PRO A 51 -0.87 4.61 6.79
CA PRO A 51 -1.92 5.31 6.03
C PRO A 51 -1.85 6.85 6.08
N GLY A 52 -0.81 7.45 6.67
CA GLY A 52 -0.77 8.89 6.99
C GLY A 52 -0.88 9.84 5.79
N GLU A 53 -0.24 9.52 4.67
CA GLU A 53 -0.31 10.30 3.41
C GLU A 53 -1.18 9.61 2.37
N ILE A 54 -1.08 8.29 2.26
CA ILE A 54 -1.83 7.49 1.29
C ILE A 54 -2.34 6.23 1.99
N SER A 55 -3.64 5.95 1.88
CA SER A 55 -4.23 4.69 2.35
C SER A 55 -4.09 3.58 1.31
N VAL A 56 -3.82 2.35 1.72
CA VAL A 56 -3.77 1.18 0.82
C VAL A 56 -4.77 0.14 1.30
N VAL A 57 -5.61 -0.36 0.39
CA VAL A 57 -6.63 -1.38 0.68
C VAL A 57 -6.39 -2.59 -0.23
N GLY A 58 -6.18 -3.77 0.35
CA GLY A 58 -6.21 -5.06 -0.35
C GLY A 58 -7.60 -5.68 -0.29
N PHE A 59 -8.00 -6.42 -1.32
CA PHE A 59 -9.37 -6.94 -1.45
C PHE A 59 -9.60 -8.37 -0.90
N ASP A 60 -8.60 -9.07 -0.37
CA ASP A 60 -8.84 -10.40 0.22
C ASP A 60 -8.12 -10.58 1.56
N ASP A 61 -8.57 -11.56 2.34
CA ASP A 61 -8.42 -11.68 3.79
C ASP A 61 -7.00 -12.08 4.23
N SER A 62 -5.98 -11.26 3.92
CA SER A 62 -4.66 -11.40 4.53
C SER A 62 -4.34 -10.18 5.38
N TYR A 63 -4.39 -10.41 6.69
CA TYR A 63 -3.66 -9.88 7.84
C TYR A 63 -2.52 -8.81 7.69
N VAL A 64 -2.07 -8.45 6.48
CA VAL A 64 -1.04 -7.43 6.22
C VAL A 64 -1.51 -5.98 6.46
N ALA A 65 -2.79 -5.75 6.70
CA ALA A 65 -3.29 -4.46 7.22
C ALA A 65 -3.19 -4.32 8.75
N SER A 66 -2.87 -5.41 9.49
CA SER A 66 -2.93 -5.43 10.95
C SER A 66 -1.60 -5.18 11.66
N LEU A 67 -0.46 -5.17 10.95
CA LEU A 67 0.85 -4.93 11.57
C LEU A 67 1.16 -3.44 11.84
N SER A 68 0.30 -2.52 11.40
CA SER A 68 0.43 -1.08 11.72
C SER A 68 -0.26 -0.69 13.04
N CYS A 69 -0.91 -1.64 13.74
CA CYS A 69 -1.47 -1.43 15.08
C CYS A 69 -0.49 -1.78 16.21
N ALA A 70 0.80 -1.56 16.02
CA ALA A 70 1.82 -1.73 17.07
C ALA A 70 2.54 -0.41 17.39
N ASP A 71 1.81 0.58 17.94
CA ASP A 71 2.27 1.47 19.04
C ASP A 71 1.21 2.56 19.35
N ALA A 72 -0.06 2.19 19.54
CA ALA A 72 -0.96 3.08 20.28
C ALA A 72 -0.63 2.92 21.77
N ARG A 73 0.40 3.65 22.20
CA ARG A 73 0.80 3.81 23.58
C ARG A 73 -0.42 3.96 24.49
N HIS A 74 -0.40 3.15 25.53
CA HIS A 74 -1.09 3.36 26.81
C HIS A 74 -1.29 4.86 27.11
N VAL A 75 -2.52 5.35 27.01
CA VAL A 75 -2.94 6.63 27.60
C VAL A 75 -3.42 6.31 29.02
N PRO A 76 -2.74 6.81 30.07
CA PRO A 76 -3.21 6.61 31.43
C PRO A 76 -4.41 7.53 31.71
N ALA A 77 -5.38 7.00 32.46
CA ALA A 77 -6.28 7.76 33.30
C ALA A 77 -6.14 7.23 34.73
#